data_AF-A0A4Y9F1N8-F1
#
_entry.id   AF-A0A4Y9F1N8-F1
#
_cell.length_a   1.000
_cell.length_b   1.000
_cell.length_c   1.000
_cell.angle_alpha   90.00
_cell.angle_beta   90.00
_cell.angle_gamma   90.00
#
_symmetry.space_group_name_H-M   'P 1'
#
loop_
_entity.id
_entity.type
_entity.pdbx_description
1 polymer ?
#
loop_
_entity_poly.entity_id
_entity_poly.type
_entity_poly.pdbx_seq_one_letter_code
_entity_poly.pdbx_strand_id
1 'polypeptide(L)'
;MNQRVFLCSETKSAPLTKTLRADLHKYEFYQPSPTFCRALVIDIDHIFASSFVFDLPREIYPHAVVFTAQGVQAFWLIEGVPLTSKAHQAPIRFARDTAELLRRACAGDPAVNALAPSKCRNPLYEGAEVVYLADCPPYAFPICGTRKPNYHYI
;
A
#
# COMPACT_ATOMS: atom_id res chain seq x y z
N MET A 1 20.19 -12.44 12.01
CA MET A 1 19.33 -11.58 11.18
C MET A 1 17.89 -11.83 11.57
N ASN A 2 17.15 -10.85 12.08
CA ASN A 2 15.72 -11.01 12.33
C ASN A 2 15.00 -10.98 10.98
N GLN A 3 14.43 -12.12 10.56
CA GLN A 3 13.59 -12.16 9.37
C GLN A 3 12.30 -11.38 9.65
N ARG A 4 11.89 -10.51 8.73
CA ARG A 4 10.59 -9.82 8.82
C ARG A 4 9.48 -10.81 8.50
N VAL A 5 8.46 -10.79 9.34
CA VAL A 5 7.26 -11.61 9.22
C VAL A 5 6.12 -10.71 8.75
N PHE A 6 5.40 -11.19 7.75
CA PHE A 6 4.19 -10.59 7.20
C PHE A 6 2.98 -11.41 7.60
N LEU A 7 1.83 -10.75 7.62
CA LEU A 7 0.55 -11.42 7.80
C LEU A 7 -0.12 -11.47 6.43
N CYS A 8 -0.28 -12.67 5.88
CA CYS A 8 -0.74 -12.89 4.51
C CYS A 8 -1.85 -13.93 4.45
N SER A 9 -2.67 -13.88 3.40
CA SER A 9 -3.71 -14.88 3.15
C SER A 9 -3.92 -15.07 1.66
N GLU A 10 -4.27 -16.29 1.26
CA GLU A 10 -4.54 -16.63 -0.14
C GLU A 10 -5.80 -15.97 -0.67
N THR A 11 -6.80 -15.72 0.20
CA THR A 11 -8.08 -15.09 -0.19
C THR A 11 -8.50 -14.02 0.81
N LYS A 12 -9.51 -13.21 0.45
CA LYS A 12 -10.05 -12.13 1.31
C LYS A 12 -10.61 -12.68 2.63
N SER A 13 -11.23 -13.86 2.62
CA SER A 13 -11.86 -14.49 3.79
C SER A 13 -10.96 -15.44 4.57
N ALA A 14 -9.87 -15.94 3.98
CA ALA A 14 -8.96 -16.85 4.66
C ALA A 14 -8.26 -16.17 5.88
N PRO A 15 -7.93 -16.93 6.93
CA PRO A 15 -7.18 -16.40 8.07
C PRO A 15 -5.79 -15.92 7.64
N LEU A 16 -5.26 -14.94 8.37
CA LEU A 16 -3.90 -14.46 8.15
C LEU A 16 -2.89 -15.46 8.71
N THR A 17 -1.84 -15.71 7.94
CA THR A 17 -0.73 -16.60 8.26
C THR A 17 0.57 -15.81 8.29
N LYS A 18 1.51 -16.23 9.14
CA LYS A 18 2.83 -15.62 9.22
C LYS A 18 3.67 -16.08 8.05
N THR A 19 4.09 -15.14 7.22
CA THR A 19 4.81 -15.40 5.96
C THR A 19 6.13 -14.64 5.94
N LEU A 20 7.17 -15.24 5.38
CA LEU A 20 8.44 -14.57 5.18
C LEU A 20 8.45 -13.80 3.86
N ARG A 21 9.33 -12.80 3.74
CA ARG A 21 9.50 -12.02 2.51
C ARG A 21 9.61 -12.89 1.25
N ALA A 22 10.38 -13.97 1.33
CA ALA A 22 10.64 -14.85 0.20
C ALA A 22 9.36 -15.50 -0.35
N ASP A 23 8.33 -15.65 0.47
CA ASP A 23 7.08 -16.34 0.14
C ASP A 23 5.91 -15.37 -0.11
N LEU A 24 6.12 -14.05 -0.04
CA LEU A 24 5.05 -13.06 -0.24
C LEU A 24 4.34 -13.21 -1.59
N HIS A 25 5.07 -13.60 -2.63
CA HIS A 25 4.54 -13.77 -3.99
C HIS A 25 3.46 -14.84 -4.10
N LYS A 26 3.32 -15.73 -3.11
CA LYS A 26 2.33 -16.81 -3.07
C LYS A 26 0.96 -16.38 -2.55
N TYR A 27 0.88 -15.19 -1.95
CA TYR A 27 -0.33 -14.75 -1.25
C TYR A 27 -0.93 -13.51 -1.89
N GLU A 28 -2.20 -13.60 -2.29
CA GLU A 28 -2.95 -12.54 -2.94
C GLU A 28 -3.23 -11.34 -2.01
N PHE A 29 -3.30 -11.59 -0.71
CA PHE A 29 -3.58 -10.57 0.29
C PHE A 29 -2.53 -10.50 1.39
N TYR A 30 -2.36 -9.30 1.93
CA TYR A 30 -1.58 -9.07 3.14
C TYR A 30 -2.24 -8.04 4.05
N GLN A 31 -1.82 -8.02 5.31
CA GLN A 31 -2.19 -6.99 6.27
C GLN A 31 -0.96 -6.09 6.55
N PRO A 32 -1.02 -4.79 6.21
CA PRO A 32 -0.02 -3.82 6.65
C PRO A 32 0.01 -3.72 8.18
N SER A 33 1.14 -3.27 8.74
CA SER A 33 1.27 -3.12 10.19
C SER A 33 0.23 -2.14 10.74
N PRO A 34 -0.59 -2.52 11.75
CA PRO A 34 -1.57 -1.61 12.34
C PRO A 34 -0.92 -0.50 13.17
N THR A 35 0.38 -0.62 13.48
CA THR A 35 1.13 0.34 14.30
C THR A 35 2.11 1.18 13.50
N PHE A 36 2.22 0.97 12.18
CA PHE A 36 3.20 1.65 11.36
C PHE A 36 2.79 1.68 9.87
N CYS A 37 2.62 2.88 9.33
CA CYS A 37 2.21 3.13 7.95
C CYS A 37 3.42 3.47 7.08
N ARG A 38 3.52 2.87 5.89
CA ARG A 38 4.48 3.23 4.84
C ARG A 38 3.86 3.35 3.44
N ALA A 39 2.58 3.05 3.34
CA ALA A 39 1.81 3.18 2.14
C ALA A 39 0.39 3.61 2.51
N LEU A 40 -0.13 4.61 1.79
CA LEU A 40 -1.55 4.92 1.79
C LEU A 40 -2.22 4.01 0.76
N VAL A 41 -3.25 3.28 1.19
CA VAL A 41 -3.96 2.32 0.36
C VAL A 41 -5.39 2.82 0.14
N ILE A 42 -5.72 3.12 -1.12
CA ILE A 42 -7.08 3.56 -1.49
C ILE A 42 -7.73 2.45 -2.30
N ASP A 43 -8.85 1.94 -1.79
CA ASP A 43 -9.70 0.96 -2.48
C ASP A 43 -10.74 1.72 -3.29
N ILE A 44 -10.89 1.37 -4.56
CA ILE A 44 -11.78 2.06 -5.50
C ILE A 44 -12.66 0.99 -6.16
N ASP A 45 -13.84 0.78 -5.59
CA ASP A 45 -14.81 -0.21 -6.04
C ASP A 45 -15.76 0.39 -7.08
N HIS A 46 -15.25 0.63 -8.29
CA HIS A 46 -16.01 1.21 -9.39
C HIS A 46 -15.60 0.66 -10.76
N ILE A 47 -16.56 0.56 -11.69
CA ILE A 47 -16.29 0.08 -13.07
C ILE A 47 -15.29 0.97 -13.84
N PHE A 48 -15.22 2.25 -13.49
CA PHE A 48 -14.28 3.22 -14.05
C PHE A 48 -13.08 3.52 -13.13
N ALA A 49 -12.81 2.65 -12.15
CA ALA A 49 -11.81 2.89 -11.11
C ALA A 49 -10.41 3.24 -11.65
N SER A 50 -9.99 2.62 -12.76
CA SER A 50 -8.72 2.97 -13.42
C SER A 50 -8.70 4.41 -13.91
N SER A 51 -9.81 4.91 -14.48
CA SER A 51 -9.90 6.29 -14.98
C SER A 51 -9.73 7.28 -13.83
N PHE A 52 -10.37 7.03 -12.68
CA PHE A 52 -10.22 7.90 -11.51
C PHE A 52 -8.77 8.01 -11.01
N VAL A 53 -7.96 6.97 -11.21
CA VAL A 53 -6.53 7.00 -10.87
C VAL A 53 -5.72 7.70 -11.96
N PHE A 54 -5.98 7.41 -13.24
CA PHE A 54 -5.20 7.93 -14.36
C PHE A 54 -5.53 9.38 -14.73
N ASP A 55 -6.69 9.88 -14.32
CA ASP A 55 -7.10 11.29 -14.48
C ASP A 55 -6.42 12.21 -13.46
N LEU A 56 -5.71 11.67 -12.46
CA LEU A 56 -4.89 12.47 -11.56
C LEU A 56 -3.73 13.14 -12.32
N PRO A 57 -3.22 14.28 -11.83
CA PRO A 57 -1.92 14.78 -12.26
C PRO A 57 -0.83 13.72 -12.07
N ARG A 58 0.05 13.60 -13.08
CA ARG A 58 1.10 12.56 -13.11
C ARG A 58 2.04 12.63 -11.91
N GLU A 59 2.25 13.82 -11.36
CA GLU A 59 3.08 14.09 -10.18
C GLU A 59 2.57 13.43 -8.91
N ILE A 60 1.27 13.08 -8.87
CA ILE A 60 0.63 12.45 -7.73
C ILE A 60 0.13 11.04 -8.06
N TYR A 61 0.64 10.40 -9.11
CA TYR A 61 0.30 9.01 -9.42
C TYR A 61 0.69 8.07 -8.28
N PRO A 62 -0.09 6.99 -8.05
CA PRO A 62 0.29 5.97 -7.11
C PRO A 62 1.55 5.23 -7.57
N HIS A 63 2.25 4.64 -6.62
CA HIS A 63 3.43 3.83 -6.89
C HIS A 63 3.04 2.46 -7.48
N ALA A 64 1.88 1.94 -7.08
CA ALA A 64 1.31 0.73 -7.65
C ALA A 64 -0.21 0.81 -7.72
N VAL A 65 -0.78 0.19 -8.75
CA VAL A 65 -2.22 -0.04 -8.90
C VAL A 65 -2.42 -1.53 -9.12
N VAL A 66 -3.18 -2.18 -8.24
CA VAL A 66 -3.56 -3.59 -8.38
C VAL A 66 -5.02 -3.64 -8.83
N PHE A 67 -5.26 -4.26 -9.98
CA PHE A 67 -6.60 -4.45 -10.52
C PHE A 67 -7.31 -5.58 -9.78
N THR A 68 -8.60 -5.41 -9.57
CA THR A 68 -9.47 -6.39 -8.92
C THR A 68 -10.69 -6.64 -9.80
N ALA A 69 -11.45 -7.68 -9.47
CA ALA A 69 -12.70 -7.97 -10.18
C ALA A 69 -13.75 -6.83 -10.11
N GLN A 70 -13.64 -5.93 -9.14
CA GLN A 70 -14.65 -4.88 -8.87
C GLN A 70 -14.11 -3.45 -9.01
N GLY A 71 -12.83 -3.28 -9.34
CA GLY A 71 -12.20 -1.97 -9.43
C GLY A 71 -10.68 -2.05 -9.27
N VAL A 72 -10.07 -1.12 -8.54
CA VAL A 72 -8.63 -1.13 -8.30
C VAL A 72 -8.28 -0.79 -6.86
N GLN A 73 -7.09 -1.21 -6.43
CA GLN A 73 -6.48 -0.75 -5.20
C GLN A 73 -5.17 -0.04 -5.51
N ALA A 74 -5.09 1.24 -5.13
CA ALA A 74 -3.97 2.12 -5.42
C ALA A 74 -3.11 2.36 -4.17
N PHE A 75 -1.79 2.37 -4.36
CA PHE A 75 -0.80 2.43 -3.30
C PHE A 75 0.13 3.63 -3.49
N TRP A 76 0.11 4.57 -2.54
CA TRP A 76 1.10 5.67 -2.47
C TRP A 76 2.10 5.39 -1.37
N LEU A 77 3.36 5.17 -1.72
CA LEU A 77 4.41 5.07 -0.70
C LEU A 77 4.66 6.44 -0.07
N ILE A 78 4.84 6.43 1.24
CA ILE A 78 5.12 7.62 2.04
C ILE A 78 6.30 7.34 2.98
N GLU A 79 6.85 8.40 3.57
CA GLU A 79 7.75 8.24 4.70
C GLU A 79 7.06 7.47 5.84
N GLY A 80 7.83 6.68 6.60
CA GLY A 80 7.27 5.81 7.62
C GLY A 80 6.66 6.60 8.79
N VAL A 81 5.36 6.41 9.02
CA VAL A 81 4.60 7.06 10.09
C VAL A 81 4.23 6.02 11.16
N PRO A 82 4.76 6.14 12.39
CA PRO A 82 4.26 5.36 13.53
C PRO A 82 2.82 5.74 13.86
N LEU A 83 1.95 4.75 14.00
CA LEU A 83 0.52 4.91 14.30
C LEU A 83 0.18 4.61 15.77
N THR A 84 1.19 4.54 16.63
CA THR A 84 0.98 4.26 18.05
C THR A 84 0.48 5.50 18.78
N SER A 85 -0.18 5.30 19.93
CA SER A 85 -0.70 6.40 20.76
C SER A 85 0.39 7.35 21.29
N LYS A 86 1.65 6.91 21.33
CA LYS A 86 2.80 7.69 21.80
C LYS A 86 3.51 8.46 20.69
N ALA A 87 3.14 8.26 19.43
CA ALA A 87 3.79 8.88 18.29
C ALA A 87 3.41 10.36 18.14
N HIS A 88 4.30 11.13 17.51
CA HIS A 88 4.04 12.53 17.17
C HIS A 88 2.80 12.62 16.27
N GLN A 89 1.83 13.44 16.68
CA GLN A 89 0.53 13.49 16.02
C GLN A 89 0.54 14.28 14.70
N ALA A 90 1.49 15.20 14.50
CA ALA A 90 1.54 16.00 13.28
C ALA A 90 1.76 15.14 12.01
N PRO A 91 2.74 14.22 11.96
CA PRO A 91 2.88 13.28 10.83
C PRO A 91 1.65 12.40 10.59
N ILE A 92 1.00 11.91 11.66
CA ILE A 92 -0.20 11.09 11.56
C ILE A 92 -1.36 11.89 10.95
N ARG A 93 -1.55 13.13 11.41
CA ARG A 93 -2.57 14.03 10.85
C ARG A 93 -2.31 14.31 9.38
N PHE A 94 -1.08 14.67 9.02
CA PHE A 94 -0.71 14.91 7.62
C PHE A 94 -0.98 13.70 6.72
N ALA A 95 -0.59 12.50 7.15
CA ALA A 95 -0.83 11.28 6.38
C ALA A 95 -2.34 10.98 6.23
N ARG A 96 -3.13 11.21 7.29
CA ARG A 96 -4.59 11.04 7.27
C ARG A 96 -5.27 12.02 6.33
N ASP A 97 -4.89 13.30 6.41
CA ASP A 97 -5.46 14.35 5.58
C ASP A 97 -5.12 14.12 4.10
N THR A 98 -3.87 13.71 3.82
CA THR A 98 -3.44 13.31 2.48
C THR A 98 -4.24 12.12 1.96
N ALA A 99 -4.42 11.08 2.77
CA ALA A 99 -5.20 9.91 2.39
C ALA A 99 -6.67 10.26 2.10
N GLU A 100 -7.26 11.16 2.90
CA GLU A 100 -8.64 11.62 2.70
C GLU A 100 -8.79 12.42 1.40
N LEU A 101 -7.81 13.26 1.06
CA LEU A 101 -7.80 13.99 -0.21
C LEU A 101 -7.65 13.03 -1.40
N LEU A 102 -6.73 12.08 -1.34
CA LEU A 102 -6.54 11.05 -2.38
C LEU A 102 -7.80 10.19 -2.55
N ARG A 103 -8.41 9.77 -1.44
CA ARG A 103 -9.67 9.02 -1.45
C ARG A 103 -10.76 9.78 -2.19
N ARG A 104 -10.96 11.07 -1.87
CA ARG A 104 -11.96 11.90 -2.56
C ARG A 104 -11.64 12.07 -4.04
N ALA A 105 -10.38 12.32 -4.37
CA ALA A 105 -9.94 12.52 -5.75
C ALA A 105 -10.17 11.26 -6.60
N CYS A 106 -9.99 10.07 -6.03
CA CYS A 106 -10.14 8.81 -6.75
C CYS A 106 -11.51 8.13 -6.57
N ALA A 107 -12.47 8.79 -5.93
CA ALA A 107 -13.76 8.21 -5.52
C ALA A 107 -13.60 6.88 -4.73
N GLY A 108 -12.62 6.82 -3.83
CA GLY A 108 -12.31 5.64 -3.03
C GLY A 108 -13.29 5.38 -1.88
N ASP A 109 -13.37 4.11 -1.48
CA ASP A 109 -14.27 3.61 -0.44
C ASP A 109 -13.95 4.23 0.93
N PRO A 110 -14.89 4.96 1.56
CA PRO A 110 -14.72 5.51 2.91
C PRO A 110 -14.60 4.46 4.03
N ALA A 111 -15.01 3.21 3.79
CA ALA A 111 -14.93 2.16 4.81
C ALA A 111 -13.50 1.62 5.00
N VAL A 112 -12.61 1.87 4.04
CA VAL A 112 -11.21 1.40 4.11
C VAL A 112 -10.35 2.40 4.87
N ASN A 113 -9.71 1.92 5.95
CA ASN A 113 -8.68 2.69 6.63
C ASN A 113 -7.40 2.72 5.78
N ALA A 114 -7.20 3.83 5.06
CA ALA A 114 -6.09 3.98 4.13
C ALA A 114 -4.69 3.87 4.77
N LEU A 115 -4.54 4.15 6.07
CA LEU A 115 -3.25 4.11 6.76
C LEU A 115 -2.92 2.72 7.31
N ALA A 116 -3.94 1.93 7.63
CA ALA A 116 -3.83 0.62 8.25
C ALA A 116 -5.04 -0.25 7.88
N PRO A 117 -5.16 -0.68 6.60
CA PRO A 117 -6.26 -1.53 6.19
C PRO A 117 -6.14 -2.89 6.89
N SER A 118 -7.28 -3.50 7.21
CA SER A 118 -7.32 -4.81 7.88
C SER A 118 -6.75 -5.92 6.98
N LYS A 119 -6.96 -5.80 5.68
CA LYS A 119 -6.42 -6.66 4.63
C LYS A 119 -6.48 -5.93 3.29
N CYS A 120 -5.42 -5.99 2.51
CA CYS A 120 -5.33 -5.36 1.20
C CYS A 120 -4.69 -6.33 0.18
N ARG A 121 -4.85 -6.04 -1.11
CA ARG A 121 -4.18 -6.75 -2.20
C ARG A 121 -2.68 -6.64 -2.04
N ASN A 122 -1.98 -7.70 -2.44
CA ASN A 122 -0.53 -7.74 -2.44
C ASN A 122 0.01 -7.46 -3.84
N PRO A 123 0.67 -6.30 -4.09
CA PRO A 123 1.31 -6.03 -5.38
C PRO A 123 2.41 -7.02 -5.76
N LEU A 124 2.94 -7.81 -4.81
CA LEU A 124 3.94 -8.85 -5.07
C LEU A 124 3.36 -10.20 -5.46
N TYR A 125 2.05 -10.39 -5.35
CA TYR A 125 1.43 -11.67 -5.68
C TYR A 125 1.67 -12.00 -7.16
N GLU A 126 2.09 -13.23 -7.45
CA GLU A 126 2.44 -13.63 -8.82
C GLU A 126 1.27 -13.52 -9.81
N GLY A 127 0.04 -13.68 -9.32
CA GLY A 127 -1.18 -13.54 -10.09
C GLY A 127 -1.79 -12.13 -10.06
N ALA A 128 -1.11 -11.13 -9.49
CA ALA A 128 -1.63 -9.77 -9.46
C ALA A 128 -1.53 -9.11 -10.85
N GLU A 129 -2.64 -8.61 -11.35
CA GLU A 129 -2.64 -7.64 -12.44
C GLU A 129 -2.25 -6.28 -11.86
N VAL A 130 -1.03 -5.82 -12.13
CA VAL A 130 -0.42 -4.65 -11.49
C VAL A 130 0.26 -3.72 -12.48
N VAL A 131 0.10 -2.42 -12.26
CA VAL A 131 0.84 -1.37 -12.97
C VAL A 131 1.61 -0.53 -11.96
N TYR A 132 2.89 -0.26 -12.25
CA TYR A 132 3.76 0.62 -11.47
C TYR A 132 3.94 1.93 -12.24
N LEU A 133 3.45 3.05 -11.67
CA LEU A 133 3.29 4.31 -12.40
C LEU A 133 4.28 5.39 -12.00
N ALA A 134 4.57 5.51 -10.70
CA ALA A 134 5.65 6.37 -10.25
C ALA A 134 6.99 5.76 -10.68
N ASP A 135 7.94 6.61 -11.09
CA ASP A 135 9.30 6.20 -11.52
C ASP A 135 10.11 5.50 -10.40
N CYS A 136 9.54 5.43 -9.20
CA CYS A 136 9.94 4.52 -8.14
C CYS A 136 8.99 3.30 -8.13
N PRO A 137 9.41 2.13 -8.66
CA PRO A 137 8.72 0.89 -8.32
C PRO A 137 8.67 0.78 -6.78
N PRO A 138 7.65 0.13 -6.19
CA PRO A 138 7.44 0.15 -4.74
C PRO A 138 8.57 -0.47 -3.90
N TYR A 139 9.60 -0.99 -4.58
CA TYR A 139 10.81 -1.59 -4.01
C TYR A 139 12.07 -0.72 -4.18
N ALA A 140 12.00 0.44 -4.84
CA ALA A 140 13.18 1.26 -5.16
C ALA A 140 12.98 2.73 -4.78
N PHE A 141 13.30 3.06 -3.51
CA PHE A 141 13.80 4.40 -3.19
C PHE A 141 15.32 4.34 -3.08
N PRO A 142 16.09 5.03 -3.94
CA PRO A 142 17.51 5.21 -3.69
C PRO A 142 17.68 6.07 -2.43
N ILE A 143 18.39 5.54 -1.44
CA ILE A 143 18.89 6.35 -0.34
C ILE A 143 19.98 7.25 -0.95
N CYS A 144 19.75 8.56 -0.97
CA CYS A 144 20.79 9.51 -1.36
C CYS A 144 21.94 9.38 -0.35
N GLY A 145 23.12 8.96 -0.81
CA GLY A 145 24.35 8.87 -0.01
C GLY A 145 24.76 7.45 0.38
N THR A 146 25.65 6.87 -0.44
CA THR A 146 26.67 5.86 -0.08
C THR A 146 26.49 5.06 1.23
N ARG A 147 25.81 3.93 1.16
CA ARG A 147 26.22 2.61 1.73
C ARG A 147 25.16 1.58 1.32
N LYS A 148 25.63 0.35 1.07
CA LYS A 148 24.88 -0.77 0.49
C LYS A 148 23.40 -0.81 0.92
N PRO A 149 22.47 -0.98 -0.02
CA PRO A 149 21.07 -0.81 0.30
C PRO A 149 20.50 -2.06 0.98
N ASN A 150 20.07 -1.89 2.23
CA ASN A 150 19.11 -2.80 2.85
C ASN A 150 17.70 -2.28 2.53
N TYR A 151 17.22 -2.60 1.33
CA TYR A 151 15.86 -2.25 0.89
C TYR A 151 14.83 -3.11 1.64
N HIS A 152 13.96 -2.48 2.43
CA HIS A 152 12.88 -3.17 3.12
C HIS A 152 11.60 -2.32 3.19
N TYR A 153 10.71 -2.57 2.23
CA TYR A 153 9.36 -2.03 2.13
C TYR A 153 8.42 -3.18 1.76
N ILE A 154 7.26 -3.19 2.40
CA ILE A 154 6.58 -4.37 2.94
C ILE A 154 7.40 -4.89 4.12
#